data_AF-L7K0L5-F1
#
_entry.id   AF-L7K0L5-F1
#
_cell.length_a   1.000
_cell.length_b   1.000
_cell.length_c   1.000
_cell.angle_alpha   90.00
_cell.angle_beta   90.00
_cell.angle_gamma   90.00
#
_symmetry.space_group_name_H-M   'P 1'
#
loop_
_entity.id
_entity.type
_entity.pdbx_description
1 polymer ?
#
loop_
_entity_poly.entity_id
_entity_poly.type
_entity_poly.pdbx_seq_one_letter_code
_entity_poly.pdbx_strand_id
1 'polypeptide(L)'
;MKRIENWSGKWKMHINVKKYGYIAFNGGNKETPRYRDEEISRVNEYLYLGIPFTRDINLMSVINDRKVKAGRAHLSLKPLLTKPTYQ
;
A
#
# COMPACT_ATOMS: atom_id res chain seq x y z
N MET A 1 -1.56 -14.31 18.23
CA MET A 1 -1.62 -13.68 16.89
C MET A 1 -2.34 -14.62 15.93
N LYS A 2 -3.38 -14.18 15.20
CA LYS A 2 -3.97 -15.01 14.13
C LYS A 2 -2.96 -15.12 12.99
N ARG A 3 -2.30 -16.27 12.83
CA ARG A 3 -1.28 -16.52 11.79
C ARG A 3 -1.86 -16.18 10.42
N ILE A 4 -1.09 -15.42 9.62
CA ILE A 4 -1.42 -15.04 8.24
C ILE A 4 -1.77 -16.27 7.36
N GLU A 5 -1.18 -17.41 7.70
CA GLU A 5 -1.46 -18.74 7.13
C GLU A 5 -2.93 -19.17 7.24
N ASN A 6 -3.60 -18.85 8.36
CA ASN A 6 -4.99 -19.25 8.56
C ASN A 6 -5.91 -18.53 7.57
N TRP A 7 -5.64 -17.25 7.30
CA TRP A 7 -6.41 -16.45 6.36
C TRP A 7 -6.09 -16.82 4.92
N SER A 8 -4.80 -16.97 4.58
CA SER A 8 -4.41 -17.40 3.24
C SER A 8 -4.97 -18.78 2.92
N GLY A 9 -4.99 -19.71 3.89
CA GLY A 9 -5.58 -21.03 3.75
C GLY A 9 -7.09 -20.99 3.49
N LYS A 10 -7.84 -20.22 4.29
CA LYS A 10 -9.30 -20.03 4.08
C LYS A 10 -9.62 -19.48 2.69
N TRP A 11 -8.78 -18.60 2.18
CA TRP A 11 -8.98 -17.96 0.88
C TRP A 11 -8.35 -18.74 -0.27
N LYS A 12 -7.74 -19.91 0.00
CA LYS A 12 -6.98 -20.70 -0.98
C LYS A 12 -5.92 -19.86 -1.71
N MET A 13 -5.32 -18.93 -0.99
CA MET A 13 -4.30 -18.03 -1.50
C MET A 13 -2.91 -18.47 -1.06
N HIS A 14 -1.93 -18.18 -1.90
CA HIS A 14 -0.52 -18.35 -1.60
C HIS A 14 0.19 -16.99 -1.62
N ILE A 15 0.98 -16.72 -0.58
CA ILE A 15 1.76 -15.49 -0.45
C ILE A 15 3.16 -15.73 -1.01
N ASN A 16 3.60 -14.89 -1.93
CA ASN A 16 4.96 -14.91 -2.45
C ASN A 16 5.88 -14.13 -1.52
N VAL A 17 6.46 -14.77 -0.50
CA VAL A 17 7.25 -14.10 0.54
C VAL A 17 8.36 -13.20 -0.01
N LYS A 18 8.97 -13.56 -1.14
CA LYS A 18 10.04 -12.78 -1.81
C LYS A 18 9.61 -11.40 -2.29
N LYS A 19 8.31 -11.17 -2.50
CA LYS A 19 7.74 -9.87 -2.92
C LYS A 19 7.15 -9.06 -1.77
N TYR A 20 7.14 -9.63 -0.56
CA TYR A 20 6.51 -9.02 0.59
C TYR A 20 7.57 -8.56 1.58
N GLY A 21 7.27 -7.44 2.23
CA GLY A 21 8.04 -6.92 3.35
C GLY A 21 7.11 -6.47 4.45
N TYR A 22 7.61 -6.38 5.67
CA TYR A 22 6.88 -5.79 6.78
C TYR A 22 7.56 -4.51 7.27
N ILE A 23 6.74 -3.56 7.70
CA ILE A 23 7.17 -2.34 8.40
C ILE A 23 6.58 -2.39 9.80
N ALA A 24 7.45 -2.20 10.79
CA ALA A 24 7.07 -2.03 12.18
C ALA A 24 7.16 -0.55 12.55
N PHE A 25 6.04 0.01 13.01
CA PHE A 25 5.96 1.38 13.53
C PHE A 25 6.23 1.41 15.04
N ASN A 26 6.83 2.50 15.54
CA ASN A 26 7.03 2.77 16.97
C ASN A 26 7.68 1.63 17.78
N GLY A 27 8.67 0.94 17.21
CA GLY A 27 9.36 -0.15 17.90
C GLY A 27 8.51 -1.41 18.14
N GLY A 28 7.34 -1.51 17.50
CA GLY A 28 6.44 -2.65 17.63
C GLY A 28 7.04 -3.97 17.11
N ASN A 29 6.86 -5.02 17.92
CA ASN A 29 7.25 -6.42 17.73
C ASN A 29 8.73 -6.68 17.41
N LYS A 30 9.41 -7.36 18.36
CA LYS A 30 10.74 -7.96 18.15
C LYS A 30 10.68 -9.20 17.25
N GLU A 31 9.50 -9.79 17.07
CA GLU A 31 9.32 -11.01 16.29
C GLU A 31 9.13 -10.70 14.80
N THR A 32 10.00 -11.29 13.97
CA THR A 32 9.87 -11.27 12.52
C THR A 32 8.66 -12.12 12.11
N PRO A 33 7.70 -11.56 11.35
CA PRO A 33 6.56 -12.32 10.86
C PRO A 33 7.01 -13.42 9.88
N ARG A 34 6.36 -14.58 9.96
CA ARG A 34 6.67 -15.77 9.15
C ARG A 34 5.45 -16.27 8.40
N TYR A 35 5.69 -16.94 7.28
CA TYR A 35 4.68 -17.65 6.48
C TYR A 35 5.26 -18.97 5.98
N ARG A 36 4.66 -20.11 6.39
CA ARG A 36 5.07 -21.47 6.01
C ARG A 36 6.58 -21.68 6.16
N ASP A 37 7.07 -21.32 7.34
CA ASP A 37 8.48 -21.38 7.76
C ASP A 37 9.44 -20.36 7.11
N GLU A 38 9.00 -19.60 6.11
CA GLU A 38 9.77 -18.50 5.54
C GLU A 38 9.61 -17.21 6.35
N GLU A 39 10.72 -16.50 6.58
CA GLU A 39 10.71 -15.19 7.22
C GLU A 39 10.39 -14.09 6.19
N ILE A 40 9.49 -13.18 6.56
CA ILE A 40 9.19 -12.00 5.74
C ILE A 40 10.20 -10.92 6.08
N SER A 41 10.90 -10.40 5.06
CA SER A 41 11.95 -9.39 5.27
C SER A 41 11.39 -8.08 5.82
N ARG A 42 12.16 -7.45 6.72
CA ARG A 42 11.85 -6.10 7.19
C ARG A 42 12.22 -5.09 6.10
N VAL A 43 11.32 -4.17 5.79
CA VAL A 43 11.58 -3.08 4.84
C VAL A 43 11.46 -1.72 5.53
N ASN A 44 12.05 -0.69 4.92
CA ASN A 44 12.01 0.68 5.44
C ASN A 44 10.93 1.54 4.77
N GLU A 45 10.54 1.16 3.56
CA GLU A 45 9.55 1.84 2.74
C GLU A 45 8.64 0.81 2.06
N TYR A 46 7.36 1.15 1.92
CA TYR A 46 6.40 0.36 1.17
C TYR A 46 5.52 1.28 0.33
N LEU A 47 5.41 1.02 -0.98
CA LEU A 47 4.49 1.79 -1.82
C LEU A 47 3.10 1.18 -1.75
N TYR A 48 2.14 1.88 -1.16
CA TYR A 48 0.76 1.43 -1.10
C TYR A 48 -0.16 2.42 -1.81
N LEU A 49 -0.81 1.97 -2.89
CA LEU A 49 -1.70 2.77 -3.75
C LEU A 49 -1.05 4.05 -4.31
N GLY A 50 0.28 4.01 -4.49
CA GLY A 50 1.10 5.13 -4.96
C GLY A 50 1.62 6.06 -3.86
N ILE A 51 1.33 5.76 -2.59
CA ILE A 51 1.79 6.55 -1.44
C ILE A 51 2.95 5.80 -0.78
N PRO A 52 4.12 6.43 -0.59
CA PRO A 52 5.23 5.83 0.14
C PRO A 52 4.91 5.80 1.64
N PHE A 53 4.81 4.60 2.20
CA PHE A 53 4.72 4.36 3.63
C PHE A 53 6.12 4.15 4.18
N THR A 54 6.62 5.17 4.84
CA THR A 54 7.86 5.13 5.63
C THR A 54 7.53 5.23 7.11
N ARG A 55 8.52 5.01 7.99
CA ARG A 55 8.32 5.18 9.44
C ARG A 55 7.96 6.61 9.82
N ASP A 56 8.40 7.58 9.03
CA ASP A 56 8.20 9.01 9.23
C ASP A 56 7.01 9.53 8.41
N ILE A 57 6.04 8.67 8.09
CA ILE A 57 4.86 9.06 7.32
C ILE A 57 4.12 10.21 8.01
N ASN A 58 3.89 11.27 7.23
CA ASN A 58 3.26 12.49 7.70
C ASN A 58 1.88 12.64 7.03
N LEU A 59 0.84 12.93 7.81
CA LEU A 59 -0.50 13.17 7.26
C LEU A 59 -0.50 14.28 6.20
N MET A 60 0.29 15.33 6.38
CA MET A 60 0.39 16.43 5.43
C MET A 60 1.03 16.01 4.11
N SER A 61 2.02 15.11 4.13
CA SER A 61 2.60 14.60 2.87
C SER A 61 1.59 13.75 2.10
N VAL A 62 0.80 12.94 2.80
CA VAL A 62 -0.31 12.16 2.22
C VAL A 62 -1.39 13.06 1.61
N ILE A 63 -1.80 14.11 2.33
CA ILE A 63 -2.80 15.07 1.82
C ILE A 63 -2.28 15.77 0.56
N ASN A 64 -1.03 16.23 0.57
CA ASN A 64 -0.43 16.91 -0.58
C ASN A 64 -0.32 15.99 -1.80
N ASP A 65 0.13 14.74 -1.62
CA ASP A 65 0.16 13.76 -2.70
C ASP A 65 -1.23 13.53 -3.32
N ARG A 66 -2.25 13.35 -2.47
CA ARG A 66 -3.63 13.16 -2.94
C ARG A 66 -4.17 14.38 -3.69
N LYS A 67 -3.85 15.60 -3.25
CA LYS A 67 -4.22 16.83 -3.97
C LYS A 67 -3.58 16.87 -5.36
N VAL A 68 -2.29 16.55 -5.46
CA VAL A 68 -1.59 16.50 -6.75
C VAL A 68 -2.20 15.44 -7.67
N LYS A 69 -2.47 14.23 -7.15
CA LYS A 69 -3.11 13.15 -7.90
C LYS A 69 -4.51 13.52 -8.39
N ALA A 70 -5.33 14.12 -7.53
CA ALA A 70 -6.67 14.61 -7.87
C ALA A 70 -6.61 15.72 -8.93
N GLY A 71 -5.68 16.68 -8.78
CA GLY A 71 -5.46 17.74 -9.77
C GLY A 71 -5.08 17.18 -11.14
N ARG A 72 -4.17 16.21 -11.20
CA ARG A 72 -3.81 15.52 -12.44
C ARG A 72 -5.00 14.80 -13.06
N ALA A 73 -5.75 14.02 -12.27
CA ALA A 73 -6.93 13.32 -12.74
C ALA A 73 -7.99 14.30 -13.29
N HIS A 74 -8.23 15.41 -12.57
CA HIS A 74 -9.15 16.44 -13.02
C HIS A 74 -8.72 17.05 -14.36
N LEU A 75 -7.44 17.42 -14.51
CA LEU A 75 -6.91 17.96 -15.76
C LEU A 75 -6.99 16.97 -16.92
N SER A 76 -6.72 15.68 -16.67
CA SER A 76 -6.82 14.62 -17.69
C SER A 76 -8.27 14.35 -18.11
N LEU A 77 -9.23 14.47 -17.19
CA LEU A 77 -10.66 14.25 -17.46
C LEU A 77 -11.35 15.50 -17.99
N LYS A 78 -10.81 16.69 -17.75
CA LYS A 78 -11.39 17.97 -18.16
C LYS A 78 -11.84 17.97 -19.63
N PRO A 79 -11.02 17.53 -20.61
CA PRO A 79 -11.45 17.52 -22.02
C PRO A 79 -12.64 16.59 -22.32
N LEU A 80 -12.85 15.54 -21.53
CA LEU A 80 -13.99 14.62 -21.68
C LEU A 80 -15.25 15.19 -21.00
N LEU A 81 -15.07 15.87 -19.87
CA LEU A 81 -16.17 16.43 -19.08
C LEU A 81 -16.66 17.79 -19.63
N THR A 82 -15.82 18.53 -20.36
CA THR A 82 -16.15 19.85 -20.90
C THR A 82 -16.51 19.84 -22.38
N LYS A 83 -16.40 18.69 -23.06
CA LYS A 83 -16.93 18.55 -24.43
C LYS A 83 -18.44 18.29 -24.33
N PRO A 84 -19.31 19.11 -24.94
CA PRO A 84 -20.71 18.76 -25.06
C PRO A 84 -20.79 17.50 -25.95
N THR A 85 -21.24 16.40 -25.38
CA THR A 85 -21.74 15.26 -26.14
C THR A 85 -23.00 15.73 -26.85
N TYR A 86 -22.89 16.26 -28.06
CA TYR A 86 -23.93 16.31 -29.11
C TYR A 86 -23.38 17.06 -30.33
N GLN A 87 -22.91 16.31 -31.33
CA GLN A 87 -23.22 16.51 -32.75
C GLN A 87 -23.39 15.14 -33.38
#